data_AF-A0A090VQ10-F1
#
_entry.id   AF-A0A090VQ10-F1
#
_cell.length_a   1.000
_cell.length_b   1.000
_cell.length_c   1.000
_cell.angle_alpha   90.00
_cell.angle_beta   90.00
_cell.angle_gamma   90.00
#
_symmetry.space_group_name_H-M   'P 1'
#
loop_
_entity.id
_entity.type
_entity.pdbx_description
1 polymer ?
#
loop_
_entity_poly.entity_id
_entity_poly.type
_entity_poly.pdbx_seq_one_letter_code
_entity_poly.pdbx_strand_id
1 'polypeptide(L)'
;MKLNIKDKFNSKLPADPILENTRRQVTNACFSYVTPKQTSKPELVHVSPEMLHNLGIPEKDAKSDIFLNVFTGNQVLPNTKPYAMCYGGHQFGNWAGQLGDGRAINLCEVEHQSKHWQLQLKGAGETPYSRTADGLAVLRSSIREYLCSEAMFHLGVPTTRALSLALTGDKVLRDVMYDGNPAYEKGAIVCRVAESFLRFGNYQIFAARQDKDTLKTLVDYTINNHFSHLGTPSKATYIQFFKEVSERTLEMIIHWQRVGFVHGVMNTDNMSILGLTIDYGPMVG
;
A
#
# COMPACT_ATOMS: atom_id res chain seq x y z
N MET A 1 8.64 -2.96 21.54
CA MET A 1 7.63 -3.25 20.49
C MET A 1 7.57 -4.73 20.19
N LYS A 2 6.40 -5.35 20.41
CA LYS A 2 6.12 -6.75 20.03
C LYS A 2 4.80 -6.76 19.24
N LEU A 3 4.85 -7.20 17.99
CA LEU A 3 3.69 -7.35 17.12
C LEU A 3 3.36 -8.82 16.95
N ASN A 4 2.07 -9.15 16.87
CA ASN A 4 1.62 -10.50 16.51
C ASN A 4 1.63 -10.64 14.98
N ILE A 5 2.79 -10.99 14.44
CA ILE A 5 3.01 -11.13 13.00
C ILE A 5 2.22 -12.33 12.45
N LYS A 6 1.42 -12.09 11.41
CA LYS A 6 0.56 -13.07 10.73
C LYS A 6 0.58 -12.85 9.22
N ASP A 7 1.77 -12.89 8.65
CA ASP A 7 2.06 -12.81 7.22
C ASP A 7 1.28 -13.88 6.41
N LYS A 8 0.45 -13.44 5.46
CA LYS A 8 -0.36 -14.28 4.57
C LYS A 8 -0.02 -14.04 3.10
N PHE A 9 0.18 -12.80 2.68
CA PHE A 9 0.37 -12.43 1.28
C PHE A 9 1.70 -12.98 0.76
N ASN A 10 2.80 -12.62 1.42
CA ASN A 10 4.14 -13.07 1.06
C ASN A 10 4.42 -14.56 1.34
N SER A 11 3.56 -15.21 2.14
CA SER A 11 3.70 -16.64 2.48
C SER A 11 2.87 -17.57 1.60
N LYS A 12 1.77 -17.08 1.02
CA LYS A 12 0.83 -17.90 0.22
C LYS A 12 0.84 -17.59 -1.28
N LEU A 13 1.41 -16.47 -1.71
CA LEU A 13 1.44 -16.07 -3.12
C LEU A 13 2.83 -16.28 -3.73
N PRO A 14 2.94 -16.46 -5.06
CA PRO A 14 4.22 -16.66 -5.73
C PRO A 14 5.10 -15.42 -5.60
N ALA A 15 6.31 -15.63 -5.09
CA ALA A 15 7.36 -14.62 -4.99
C ALA A 15 8.19 -14.57 -6.28
N ASP A 16 8.72 -13.40 -6.60
CA ASP A 16 9.75 -13.24 -7.62
C ASP A 16 11.03 -13.98 -7.18
N PRO A 17 11.57 -14.90 -7.98
CA PRO A 17 12.80 -15.62 -7.63
C PRO A 17 14.04 -14.71 -7.63
N ILE A 18 13.99 -13.55 -8.30
CA ILE A 18 15.11 -12.61 -8.39
C ILE A 18 15.13 -11.73 -7.12
N LEU A 19 16.20 -11.81 -6.34
CA LEU A 19 16.34 -11.10 -5.06
C LEU A 19 17.02 -9.74 -5.21
N GLU A 20 17.68 -9.49 -6.33
CA GLU A 20 18.34 -8.22 -6.61
C GLU A 20 17.30 -7.09 -6.68
N ASN A 21 17.56 -5.98 -5.99
CA ASN A 21 16.70 -4.80 -6.05
C ASN A 21 17.07 -3.91 -7.25
N THR A 22 16.74 -4.39 -8.45
CA THR A 22 16.95 -3.67 -9.71
C THR A 22 15.64 -3.52 -10.46
N ARG A 23 15.45 -2.36 -11.09
CA ARG A 23 14.24 -2.02 -11.87
C ARG A 23 14.09 -2.98 -13.05
N ARG A 24 12.97 -3.69 -13.14
CA ARG A 24 12.73 -4.70 -14.19
C ARG A 24 11.25 -5.03 -14.38
N GLN A 25 10.95 -5.77 -15.44
CA GLN A 25 9.69 -6.50 -15.54
C GLN A 25 9.77 -7.76 -14.67
N VAL A 26 8.72 -8.00 -13.90
CA VAL A 26 8.55 -9.16 -13.00
C VAL A 26 7.36 -9.96 -13.52
N THR A 27 7.57 -11.21 -13.89
CA THR A 27 6.55 -12.12 -14.44
C THR A 27 6.31 -13.29 -13.49
N ASN A 28 5.12 -13.91 -13.55
CA ASN A 28 4.75 -15.10 -12.79
C ASN A 28 4.90 -14.97 -11.25
N ALA A 29 4.84 -13.74 -10.73
CA ALA A 29 5.00 -13.44 -9.31
C ALA A 29 4.11 -12.27 -8.88
N CYS A 30 3.57 -12.36 -7.67
CA CYS A 30 2.72 -11.33 -7.06
C CYS A 30 3.50 -10.24 -6.34
N PHE A 31 4.77 -10.48 -6.01
CA PHE A 31 5.64 -9.53 -5.32
C PHE A 31 7.12 -9.89 -5.49
N SER A 32 7.99 -8.91 -5.20
CA SER A 32 9.43 -9.12 -5.04
C SER A 32 9.85 -8.74 -3.63
N TYR A 33 10.72 -9.53 -3.02
CA TYR A 33 11.32 -9.16 -1.73
C TYR A 33 12.21 -7.93 -1.90
N VAL A 34 12.04 -6.95 -1.01
CA VAL A 34 12.83 -5.72 -1.01
C VAL A 34 13.03 -5.26 0.42
N THR A 35 14.20 -4.72 0.75
CA THR A 35 14.44 -4.10 2.06
C THR A 35 14.34 -2.58 1.90
N PRO A 36 13.67 -1.86 2.83
CA PRO A 36 13.66 -0.41 2.82
C PRO A 36 15.06 0.21 2.77
N LYS A 37 15.16 1.34 2.07
CA LYS A 37 16.38 2.14 2.01
C LYS A 37 16.62 2.81 3.37
N GLN A 38 17.85 2.70 3.86
CA GLN A 38 18.28 3.36 5.09
C GLN A 38 18.18 4.87 4.95
N THR A 39 17.51 5.52 5.91
CA THR A 39 17.39 6.97 5.98
C THR A 39 18.55 7.58 6.76
N SER A 40 18.96 8.81 6.43
CA SER A 40 20.17 9.42 7.00
C SER A 40 20.00 9.95 8.43
N LYS A 41 18.85 10.56 8.74
CA LYS A 41 18.55 11.12 10.07
C LYS A 41 17.04 11.15 10.30
N PRO A 42 16.43 9.99 10.60
CA PRO A 42 14.99 9.90 10.74
C PRO A 42 14.47 10.66 11.97
N GLU A 43 13.29 11.27 11.84
CA GLU A 43 12.59 11.96 12.92
C GLU A 43 11.08 11.76 12.78
N LEU A 44 10.40 11.31 13.85
CA LEU A 44 8.94 11.21 13.85
C LEU A 44 8.31 12.60 13.85
N VAL A 45 7.40 12.84 12.90
CA VAL A 45 6.56 14.05 12.88
C VAL A 45 5.29 13.81 13.68
N HIS A 46 4.62 12.67 13.46
CA HIS A 46 3.40 12.31 14.18
C HIS A 46 3.13 10.80 14.13
N VAL A 47 2.42 10.29 15.14
CA VAL A 47 1.94 8.91 15.23
C VAL A 47 0.48 8.93 15.65
N SER A 48 -0.40 8.19 14.97
CA SER A 48 -1.83 8.10 15.28
C SER A 48 -2.04 7.23 16.53
N PRO A 49 -2.56 7.79 17.64
CA PRO A 49 -2.84 7.00 18.85
C PRO A 49 -3.90 5.92 18.61
N GLU A 50 -4.90 6.21 17.79
CA GLU A 50 -5.94 5.24 17.43
C GLU A 50 -5.34 4.04 16.67
N MET A 51 -4.42 4.29 15.73
CA MET A 51 -3.77 3.21 15.00
C MET A 51 -2.77 2.43 15.84
N LEU A 52 -2.09 3.05 16.82
CA LEU A 52 -1.31 2.32 17.81
C LEU A 52 -2.20 1.31 18.56
N HIS A 53 -3.36 1.76 19.05
CA HIS A 53 -4.33 0.91 19.72
C HIS A 53 -4.85 -0.22 18.80
N ASN A 54 -5.26 0.10 17.58
CA ASN A 54 -5.79 -0.87 16.61
C ASN A 54 -4.76 -1.94 16.19
N LEU A 55 -3.46 -1.64 16.31
CA LEU A 55 -2.36 -2.56 16.04
C LEU A 55 -1.83 -3.25 17.30
N GLY A 56 -2.36 -2.92 18.49
CA GLY A 56 -1.89 -3.46 19.76
C GLY A 56 -0.49 -2.97 20.16
N ILE A 57 -0.07 -1.81 19.66
CA ILE A 57 1.22 -1.19 20.01
C ILE A 57 1.02 -0.27 21.21
N PRO A 58 1.67 -0.51 22.36
CA PRO A 58 1.58 0.39 23.51
C PRO A 58 2.13 1.79 23.19
N GLU A 59 1.49 2.87 23.67
CA GLU A 59 1.93 4.24 23.40
C GLU A 59 3.38 4.53 23.81
N LYS A 60 3.85 3.90 24.89
CA LYS A 60 5.26 4.02 25.33
C LYS A 60 6.24 3.52 24.26
N ASP A 61 5.86 2.54 23.45
CA ASP A 61 6.72 1.97 22.42
C ASP A 61 6.86 2.92 21.23
N ALA A 62 5.87 3.80 20.99
CA ALA A 62 5.94 4.82 19.93
C ALA A 62 7.07 5.84 20.14
N LYS A 63 7.58 5.95 21.37
CA LYS A 63 8.73 6.83 21.73
C LYS A 63 10.08 6.11 21.70
N SER A 64 10.10 4.82 21.33
CA SER A 64 11.33 4.02 21.32
C SER A 64 12.08 4.14 20.00
N ASP A 65 13.41 3.99 20.05
CA ASP A 65 14.26 3.94 18.85
C ASP A 65 13.87 2.79 17.92
N ILE A 66 13.38 1.66 18.48
CA ILE A 66 12.91 0.52 17.69
C ILE A 66 11.71 0.93 16.83
N PHE A 67 10.74 1.68 17.39
CA PHE A 67 9.59 2.14 16.62
C PHE A 67 10.01 3.11 15.52
N LEU A 68 10.85 4.10 15.86
CA LEU A 68 11.40 5.04 14.88
C LEU A 68 12.06 4.27 13.73
N ASN A 69 13.02 3.39 14.04
CA ASN A 69 13.80 2.68 13.03
C ASN A 69 12.94 1.72 12.19
N VAL A 70 11.96 1.04 12.76
CA VAL A 70 11.07 0.17 11.98
C VAL A 70 10.18 0.97 11.03
N PHE A 71 9.56 2.05 11.51
CA PHE A 71 8.60 2.81 10.71
C PHE A 71 9.23 3.91 9.83
N THR A 72 10.56 4.07 9.88
CA THR A 72 11.34 4.78 8.85
C THR A 72 12.13 3.84 7.94
N GLY A 73 12.03 2.53 8.11
CA GLY A 73 12.72 1.55 7.27
C GLY A 73 14.21 1.35 7.59
N ASN A 74 14.71 1.91 8.70
CA ASN A 74 16.08 1.70 9.15
C ASN A 74 16.29 0.33 9.81
N GLN A 75 15.22 -0.33 10.25
CA GLN A 75 15.27 -1.66 10.85
C GLN A 75 14.13 -2.54 10.33
N VAL A 76 14.47 -3.77 9.95
CA VAL A 76 13.48 -4.81 9.64
C VAL A 76 13.14 -5.57 10.92
N LEU A 77 11.86 -5.85 11.13
CA LEU A 77 11.41 -6.63 12.27
C LEU A 77 11.92 -8.09 12.17
N PRO A 78 12.31 -8.71 13.30
CA PRO A 78 12.69 -10.12 13.29
C PRO A 78 11.58 -11.00 12.72
N ASN A 79 11.96 -11.99 11.92
CA ASN A 79 11.06 -12.96 11.28
C ASN A 79 10.05 -12.37 10.29
N THR A 80 10.26 -11.15 9.79
CA THR A 80 9.50 -10.60 8.66
C THR A 80 10.36 -10.51 7.42
N LYS A 81 9.72 -10.48 6.25
CA LYS A 81 10.40 -10.29 4.96
C LYS A 81 9.67 -9.21 4.17
N PRO A 82 10.16 -7.97 4.20
CA PRO A 82 9.51 -6.89 3.49
C PRO A 82 9.49 -7.13 1.97
N TYR A 83 8.46 -6.62 1.30
CA TYR A 83 8.20 -6.89 -0.10
C TYR A 83 7.46 -5.74 -0.78
N ALA A 84 7.58 -5.68 -2.11
CA ALA A 84 6.85 -4.75 -2.96
C ALA A 84 5.92 -5.56 -3.88
N MET A 85 4.66 -5.15 -3.99
CA MET A 85 3.64 -5.85 -4.78
C MET A 85 3.78 -5.57 -6.28
N CYS A 86 3.58 -6.60 -7.10
CA CYS A 86 3.47 -6.49 -8.55
C CYS A 86 2.02 -6.25 -8.96
N TYR A 87 1.80 -5.21 -9.77
CA TYR A 87 0.52 -4.94 -10.41
C TYR A 87 0.74 -4.17 -11.72
N GLY A 88 -0.30 -4.12 -12.56
CA GLY A 88 -0.38 -3.26 -13.72
C GLY A 88 -1.54 -2.28 -13.55
N GLY A 89 -1.96 -1.62 -14.62
CA GLY A 89 -3.14 -0.77 -14.56
C GLY A 89 -3.43 -0.02 -15.85
N HIS A 90 -4.65 0.45 -15.96
CA HIS A 90 -5.06 1.43 -16.96
C HIS A 90 -4.92 2.81 -16.34
N GLN A 91 -4.05 3.63 -16.91
CA GLN A 91 -3.84 5.02 -16.50
C GLN A 91 -4.52 5.94 -17.52
N PHE A 92 -5.49 6.73 -17.07
CA PHE A 92 -6.28 7.61 -17.95
C PHE A 92 -6.84 6.89 -19.18
N GLY A 93 -7.38 5.69 -18.97
CA GLY A 93 -7.99 4.85 -20.03
C GLY A 93 -7.00 4.01 -20.86
N ASN A 94 -5.69 4.18 -20.71
CA ASN A 94 -4.68 3.46 -21.49
C ASN A 94 -3.97 2.40 -20.66
N TRP A 95 -3.73 1.21 -21.21
CA TRP A 95 -2.95 0.17 -20.54
C TRP A 95 -1.50 0.63 -20.34
N ALA A 96 -1.06 0.75 -19.08
CA ALA A 96 0.26 1.26 -18.73
C ALA A 96 1.32 0.15 -18.56
N GLY A 97 0.96 -1.11 -18.85
CA GLY A 97 1.84 -2.25 -18.61
C GLY A 97 2.05 -2.52 -17.12
N GLN A 98 3.25 -2.97 -16.77
CA GLN A 98 3.61 -3.21 -15.38
C GLN A 98 3.87 -1.89 -14.65
N LEU A 99 3.21 -1.76 -13.51
CA LEU A 99 3.42 -0.75 -12.48
C LEU A 99 4.05 -1.44 -11.27
N GLY A 100 3.32 -1.53 -10.15
CA GLY A 100 3.77 -2.12 -8.91
C GLY A 100 4.07 -1.08 -7.84
N ASP A 101 4.42 -1.57 -6.66
CA ASP A 101 4.82 -0.76 -5.52
C ASP A 101 6.18 -0.07 -5.77
N GLY A 102 6.18 0.96 -6.62
CA GLY A 102 7.41 1.64 -7.08
C GLY A 102 8.04 2.59 -6.07
N ARG A 103 7.37 2.88 -4.97
CA ARG A 103 7.85 3.68 -3.83
C ARG A 103 7.20 3.24 -2.51
N ALA A 104 6.71 2.02 -2.47
CA ALA A 104 6.02 1.46 -1.32
C ALA A 104 6.65 0.11 -0.98
N ILE A 105 6.78 -0.19 0.30
CA ILE A 105 7.34 -1.45 0.78
C ILE A 105 6.48 -1.93 1.94
N ASN A 106 5.92 -3.12 1.79
CA ASN A 106 5.13 -3.81 2.80
C ASN A 106 6.09 -4.44 3.80
N LEU A 107 5.92 -4.18 5.10
CA LEU A 107 6.82 -4.67 6.14
C LEU A 107 6.41 -6.07 6.63
N CYS A 108 5.12 -6.22 6.92
CA CYS A 108 4.49 -7.41 7.47
C CYS A 108 2.97 -7.22 7.55
N GLU A 109 2.28 -8.32 7.85
CA GLU A 109 0.90 -8.34 8.32
C GLU A 109 0.85 -8.64 9.81
N VAL A 110 -0.04 -7.96 10.53
CA VAL A 110 -0.24 -8.13 11.97
C VAL A 110 -1.68 -8.48 12.27
N GLU A 111 -1.90 -9.22 13.34
CA GLU A 111 -3.24 -9.52 13.84
C GLU A 111 -3.42 -8.97 15.25
N HIS A 112 -4.45 -8.15 15.46
CA HIS A 112 -4.84 -7.66 16.77
C HIS A 112 -6.36 -7.68 16.91
N GLN A 113 -6.87 -8.22 18.02
CA GLN A 113 -8.33 -8.36 18.25
C GLN A 113 -9.08 -8.98 17.07
N SER A 114 -8.51 -10.05 16.49
CA SER A 114 -9.03 -10.75 15.30
C SER A 114 -9.14 -9.92 14.03
N LYS A 115 -8.60 -8.70 14.00
CA LYS A 115 -8.42 -7.89 12.79
C LYS A 115 -7.02 -8.08 12.24
N HIS A 116 -6.92 -8.18 10.92
CA HIS A 116 -5.65 -8.27 10.21
C HIS A 116 -5.32 -6.95 9.53
N TRP A 117 -4.07 -6.53 9.66
CA TRP A 117 -3.57 -5.28 9.10
C TRP A 117 -2.25 -5.50 8.40
N GLN A 118 -2.13 -5.02 7.18
CA GLN A 118 -0.89 -4.91 6.43
C GLN A 118 -0.25 -3.55 6.70
N LEU A 119 1.04 -3.54 7.04
CA LEU A 119 1.82 -2.32 7.29
C LEU A 119 2.69 -2.01 6.07
N GLN A 120 2.54 -0.83 5.47
CA GLN A 120 3.25 -0.43 4.26
C GLN A 120 3.91 0.93 4.43
N LEU A 121 5.22 1.01 4.22
CA LEU A 121 5.96 2.28 4.19
C LEU A 121 5.97 2.85 2.78
N LYS A 122 5.44 4.05 2.61
CA LYS A 122 5.50 4.79 1.34
C LYS A 122 6.54 5.90 1.42
N GLY A 123 7.43 5.93 0.43
CA GLY A 123 8.65 6.74 0.41
C GLY A 123 9.90 6.01 0.90
N ALA A 124 9.82 4.70 1.11
CA ALA A 124 10.85 3.89 1.76
C ALA A 124 11.99 3.40 0.83
N GLY A 125 12.10 3.95 -0.39
CA GLY A 125 13.16 3.61 -1.33
C GLY A 125 12.68 2.93 -2.61
N GLU A 126 13.63 2.69 -3.50
CA GLU A 126 13.36 2.08 -4.80
C GLU A 126 13.13 0.57 -4.69
N THR A 127 12.39 0.05 -5.67
CA THR A 127 11.99 -1.34 -5.82
C THR A 127 12.15 -1.75 -7.28
N PRO A 128 11.97 -3.03 -7.63
CA PRO A 128 11.91 -3.47 -9.04
C PRO A 128 10.85 -2.73 -9.87
N TYR A 129 9.87 -2.12 -9.21
CA TYR A 129 8.72 -1.44 -9.79
C TYR A 129 8.87 0.08 -9.89
N SER A 130 10.01 0.66 -9.47
CA SER A 130 10.21 2.13 -9.45
C SER A 130 10.25 2.77 -10.85
N ARG A 131 10.38 1.97 -11.92
CA ARG A 131 10.53 2.46 -13.31
C ARG A 131 11.64 3.52 -13.38
N THR A 132 11.31 4.76 -13.73
CA THR A 132 12.25 5.89 -13.79
C THR A 132 12.33 6.70 -12.50
N ALA A 133 11.44 6.46 -11.53
CA ALA A 133 11.37 7.21 -10.27
C ALA A 133 12.43 6.76 -9.25
N ASP A 134 12.65 7.57 -8.21
CA ASP A 134 13.66 7.35 -7.16
C ASP A 134 13.16 6.52 -5.96
N GLY A 135 11.87 6.16 -5.92
CA GLY A 135 11.27 5.42 -4.81
C GLY A 135 11.01 6.23 -3.53
N LEU A 136 11.22 7.55 -3.56
CA LEU A 136 11.13 8.41 -2.38
C LEU A 136 9.84 9.26 -2.37
N ALA A 137 9.44 9.71 -1.18
CA ALA A 137 8.33 10.64 -0.99
C ALA A 137 8.83 11.91 -0.29
N VAL A 138 8.08 13.00 -0.47
CA VAL A 138 8.36 14.29 0.15
C VAL A 138 7.37 14.58 1.27
N LEU A 139 7.75 15.44 2.20
CA LEU A 139 6.93 15.77 3.37
C LEU A 139 5.54 16.27 2.98
N ARG A 140 5.44 17.18 2.00
CA ARG A 140 4.17 17.77 1.56
C ARG A 140 3.15 16.73 1.08
N SER A 141 3.56 15.79 0.22
CA SER A 141 2.67 14.72 -0.23
C SER A 141 2.32 13.75 0.90
N SER A 142 3.27 13.49 1.79
CA SER A 142 3.09 12.54 2.90
C SER A 142 2.15 13.09 3.98
N ILE A 143 2.19 14.40 4.27
CA ILE A 143 1.23 15.08 5.14
C ILE A 143 -0.19 14.95 4.58
N ARG A 144 -0.38 15.20 3.27
CA ARG A 144 -1.70 15.09 2.63
C ARG A 144 -2.25 13.68 2.75
N GLU A 145 -1.45 12.66 2.45
CA GLU A 145 -1.88 11.27 2.57
C GLU A 145 -2.19 10.89 4.01
N TYR A 146 -1.35 11.29 4.97
CA TYR A 146 -1.56 11.04 6.39
C TYR A 146 -2.88 11.65 6.89
N LEU A 147 -3.09 12.95 6.66
CA LEU A 147 -4.27 13.67 7.13
C LEU A 147 -5.55 13.22 6.42
N CYS A 148 -5.51 13.05 5.09
CA CYS A 148 -6.72 12.68 4.34
C CYS A 148 -7.16 11.24 4.62
N SER A 149 -6.21 10.31 4.88
CA SER A 149 -6.54 8.94 5.30
C SER A 149 -7.39 8.95 6.57
N GLU A 150 -6.92 9.65 7.60
CA GLU A 150 -7.62 9.70 8.90
C GLU A 150 -8.90 10.56 8.85
N ALA A 151 -8.91 11.66 8.09
CA ALA A 151 -10.10 12.47 7.89
C ALA A 151 -11.22 11.67 7.20
N MET A 152 -10.90 10.90 6.16
CA MET A 152 -11.87 10.06 5.45
C MET A 152 -12.44 8.98 6.38
N PHE A 153 -11.60 8.38 7.22
CA PHE A 153 -12.05 7.42 8.21
C PHE A 153 -13.05 8.04 9.20
N HIS A 154 -12.74 9.21 9.78
CA HIS A 154 -13.64 9.88 10.72
C HIS A 154 -14.91 10.47 10.07
N LEU A 155 -14.89 10.71 8.76
CA LEU A 155 -16.08 11.01 7.97
C LEU A 155 -16.94 9.77 7.68
N GLY A 156 -16.49 8.57 8.07
CA GLY A 156 -17.17 7.30 7.81
C GLY A 156 -17.03 6.84 6.36
N VAL A 157 -15.98 7.24 5.66
CA VAL A 157 -15.65 6.76 4.32
C VAL A 157 -14.67 5.59 4.43
N PRO A 158 -14.94 4.43 3.79
CA PRO A 158 -13.99 3.32 3.74
C PRO A 158 -12.64 3.76 3.15
N THR A 159 -11.55 3.53 3.90
CA THR A 159 -10.22 4.03 3.52
C THR A 159 -9.08 3.25 4.16
N THR A 160 -7.90 3.31 3.52
CA THR A 160 -6.63 3.02 4.19
C THR A 160 -6.37 4.00 5.34
N ARG A 161 -5.77 3.52 6.42
CA ARG A 161 -5.40 4.31 7.60
C ARG A 161 -3.92 4.69 7.57
N ALA A 162 -3.52 5.62 8.43
CA ALA A 162 -2.13 6.05 8.58
C ALA A 162 -1.64 5.93 10.02
N LEU A 163 -0.60 5.12 10.24
CA LEU A 163 0.02 4.94 11.56
C LEU A 163 0.96 6.10 11.90
N SER A 164 1.93 6.39 11.04
CA SER A 164 2.99 7.35 11.35
C SER A 164 3.42 8.17 10.14
N LEU A 165 3.94 9.36 10.42
CA LEU A 165 4.60 10.25 9.48
C LEU A 165 5.98 10.61 10.04
N ALA A 166 7.03 10.46 9.24
CA ALA A 166 8.40 10.74 9.63
C ALA A 166 9.17 11.48 8.54
N LEU A 167 10.14 12.28 8.95
CA LEU A 167 11.22 12.79 8.10
C LEU A 167 12.29 11.72 7.96
N THR A 168 12.98 11.69 6.82
CA THR A 168 14.11 10.77 6.60
C THR A 168 15.48 11.42 6.89
N GLY A 169 15.52 12.74 6.97
CA GLY A 169 16.76 13.54 7.00
C GLY A 169 17.35 13.79 5.59
N ASP A 170 16.82 13.11 4.57
CA ASP A 170 17.29 13.25 3.19
C ASP A 170 16.58 14.40 2.45
N LYS A 171 17.24 14.90 1.40
CA LYS A 171 16.63 15.83 0.45
C LYS A 171 16.23 15.08 -0.81
N VAL A 172 15.04 15.39 -1.33
CA VAL A 172 14.46 14.73 -2.49
C VAL A 172 14.14 15.79 -3.54
N LEU A 173 14.66 15.62 -4.75
CA LEU A 173 14.44 16.57 -5.84
C LEU A 173 13.04 16.38 -6.43
N ARG A 174 12.23 17.43 -6.43
CA ARG A 174 10.90 17.42 -7.05
C ARG A 174 10.65 18.72 -7.78
N ASP A 175 9.93 18.61 -8.89
CA ASP A 175 9.24 19.76 -9.47
C ASP A 175 7.98 20.02 -8.64
N VAL A 176 8.02 21.07 -7.81
CA VAL A 176 6.99 21.35 -6.81
C VAL A 176 5.71 21.85 -7.48
N MET A 177 5.87 22.65 -8.54
CA MET A 177 4.79 23.35 -9.24
C MET A 177 4.45 22.72 -10.60
N TYR A 178 5.18 21.68 -11.01
CA TYR A 178 5.07 21.05 -12.33
C TYR A 178 5.38 22.05 -13.47
N ASP A 179 6.28 22.99 -13.22
CA ASP A 179 6.65 24.09 -14.14
C ASP A 179 8.02 23.90 -14.80
N GLY A 180 8.67 22.77 -14.54
CA GLY A 180 10.02 22.44 -15.02
C GLY A 180 11.15 22.91 -14.11
N ASN A 181 10.86 23.51 -12.94
CA ASN A 181 11.87 24.05 -12.02
C ASN A 181 12.00 23.19 -10.74
N PRO A 182 12.83 22.13 -10.75
CA PRO A 182 12.95 21.25 -9.61
C PRO A 182 13.68 21.90 -8.44
N ALA A 183 13.16 21.67 -7.24
CA ALA A 183 13.75 22.09 -5.98
C ALA A 183 13.87 20.91 -5.01
N TYR A 184 14.78 21.01 -4.04
CA TYR A 184 14.93 20.01 -3.00
C TYR A 184 13.85 20.20 -1.93
N GLU A 185 13.02 19.18 -1.75
CA GLU A 185 12.07 19.07 -0.64
C GLU A 185 12.61 18.11 0.44
N LYS A 186 12.06 18.21 1.65
CA LYS A 186 12.38 17.26 2.74
C LYS A 186 11.80 15.88 2.40
N GLY A 187 12.64 14.84 2.45
CA GLY A 187 12.22 13.46 2.35
C GLY A 187 11.35 13.04 3.54
N ALA A 188 10.34 12.23 3.26
CA ALA A 188 9.43 11.72 4.29
C ALA A 188 8.95 10.30 3.97
N ILE A 189 8.53 9.61 5.03
CA ILE A 189 7.90 8.29 4.98
C ILE A 189 6.57 8.37 5.72
N VAL A 190 5.53 7.78 5.11
CA VAL A 190 4.26 7.51 5.77
C VAL A 190 4.06 6.00 5.93
N CYS A 191 3.74 5.55 7.14
CA CYS A 191 3.31 4.18 7.37
C CYS A 191 1.79 4.10 7.17
N ARG A 192 1.38 3.53 6.04
CA ARG A 192 0.00 3.21 5.71
C ARG A 192 -0.39 1.87 6.33
N VAL A 193 -1.66 1.75 6.65
CA VAL A 193 -2.25 0.55 7.25
C VAL A 193 -3.57 0.23 6.55
N ALA A 194 -3.77 -1.02 6.15
CA ALA A 194 -5.02 -1.47 5.54
C ALA A 194 -5.22 -2.97 5.78
N GLU A 195 -6.44 -3.49 5.64
CA GLU A 195 -6.67 -4.94 5.64
C GLU A 195 -5.95 -5.63 4.46
N SER A 196 -5.86 -4.93 3.33
CA SER A 196 -5.11 -5.35 2.16
C SER A 196 -4.77 -4.14 1.29
N PHE A 197 -3.64 -4.19 0.60
CA PHE A 197 -3.29 -3.26 -0.48
C PHE A 197 -3.55 -3.86 -1.88
N LEU A 198 -4.36 -4.92 -1.98
CA LEU A 198 -4.81 -5.48 -3.25
C LEU A 198 -5.68 -4.50 -4.05
N ARG A 199 -5.46 -4.48 -5.35
CA ARG A 199 -6.01 -3.51 -6.30
C ARG A 199 -6.53 -4.22 -7.53
N PHE A 200 -7.37 -3.57 -8.33
CA PHE A 200 -7.79 -4.15 -9.62
C PHE A 200 -6.58 -4.43 -10.52
N GLY A 201 -5.58 -3.55 -10.48
CA GLY A 201 -4.31 -3.70 -11.17
C GLY A 201 -3.54 -5.01 -10.88
N ASN A 202 -3.67 -5.58 -9.68
CA ASN A 202 -3.01 -6.85 -9.33
C ASN A 202 -3.55 -8.02 -10.14
N TYR A 203 -4.83 -8.01 -10.52
CA TYR A 203 -5.44 -9.04 -11.34
C TYR A 203 -5.22 -8.77 -12.83
N GLN A 204 -5.32 -7.49 -13.23
CA GLN A 204 -5.16 -7.09 -14.62
C GLN A 204 -3.80 -7.44 -15.21
N ILE A 205 -2.71 -7.38 -14.44
CA ILE A 205 -1.38 -7.71 -14.96
C ILE A 205 -1.24 -9.16 -15.41
N PHE A 206 -1.83 -10.10 -14.65
CA PHE A 206 -1.80 -11.52 -14.99
C PHE A 206 -2.76 -11.82 -16.13
N ALA A 207 -3.94 -11.21 -16.13
CA ALA A 207 -4.90 -11.31 -17.24
C ALA A 207 -4.29 -10.81 -18.57
N ALA A 208 -3.64 -9.65 -18.56
CA ALA A 208 -3.00 -9.06 -19.74
C ALA A 208 -1.86 -9.92 -20.28
N ARG A 209 -1.18 -10.68 -19.41
CA ARG A 209 -0.09 -11.60 -19.77
C ARG A 209 -0.55 -13.02 -20.09
N GLN A 210 -1.84 -13.30 -20.00
CA GLN A 210 -2.41 -14.65 -20.11
C GLN A 210 -1.86 -15.65 -19.07
N ASP A 211 -1.37 -15.16 -17.94
CA ASP A 211 -0.90 -15.97 -16.81
C ASP A 211 -2.09 -16.38 -15.94
N LYS A 212 -2.82 -17.39 -16.42
CA LYS A 212 -4.06 -17.86 -15.79
C LYS A 212 -3.81 -18.55 -14.45
N ASP A 213 -2.65 -19.17 -14.27
CA ASP A 213 -2.31 -19.91 -13.06
C ASP A 213 -2.06 -18.96 -11.89
N THR A 214 -1.24 -17.92 -12.09
CA THR A 214 -1.01 -16.90 -11.06
C THR A 214 -2.28 -16.09 -10.81
N LEU A 215 -3.05 -15.76 -11.86
CA LEU A 215 -4.33 -15.06 -11.72
C LEU A 215 -5.30 -15.85 -10.84
N LYS A 216 -5.49 -17.15 -11.11
CA LYS A 216 -6.36 -18.01 -10.31
C LYS A 216 -5.87 -18.09 -8.87
N THR A 217 -4.57 -18.30 -8.66
CA THR A 217 -3.95 -18.34 -7.34
C THR A 217 -4.23 -17.07 -6.54
N LEU A 218 -4.10 -15.90 -7.18
CA LEU A 218 -4.40 -14.61 -6.55
C LEU A 218 -5.89 -14.44 -6.21
N VAL A 219 -6.79 -14.82 -7.11
CA VAL A 219 -8.24 -14.75 -6.87
C VAL A 219 -8.65 -15.66 -5.72
N ASP A 220 -8.16 -16.91 -5.72
CA ASP A 220 -8.44 -17.88 -4.66
C ASP A 220 -7.91 -17.40 -3.30
N TYR A 221 -6.68 -16.85 -3.29
CA TYR A 221 -6.13 -16.20 -2.10
C TYR A 221 -7.04 -15.07 -1.61
N THR A 222 -7.49 -14.20 -2.51
CA THR A 222 -8.32 -13.05 -2.16
C THR A 222 -9.62 -13.49 -1.50
N ILE A 223 -10.30 -14.48 -2.11
CA ILE A 223 -11.55 -15.02 -1.58
C ILE A 223 -11.33 -15.65 -0.21
N ASN A 224 -10.34 -16.55 -0.10
CA ASN A 224 -10.09 -17.27 1.15
C ASN A 224 -9.71 -16.36 2.33
N ASN A 225 -9.05 -15.21 2.09
CA ASN A 225 -8.54 -14.36 3.17
C ASN A 225 -9.38 -13.10 3.41
N HIS A 226 -10.13 -12.61 2.41
CA HIS A 226 -10.87 -11.35 2.51
C HIS A 226 -12.37 -11.47 2.19
N PHE A 227 -12.80 -12.55 1.54
CA PHE A 227 -14.22 -12.78 1.19
C PHE A 227 -14.65 -14.21 1.54
N SER A 228 -14.14 -14.74 2.67
CA SER A 228 -14.32 -16.14 3.06
C SER A 228 -15.79 -16.51 3.31
N HIS A 229 -16.64 -15.52 3.62
CA HIS A 229 -18.09 -15.68 3.76
C HIS A 229 -18.79 -16.05 2.45
N LEU A 230 -18.15 -15.88 1.28
CA LEU A 230 -18.66 -16.31 -0.02
C LEU A 230 -18.46 -17.82 -0.28
N GLY A 231 -17.76 -18.52 0.62
CA GLY A 231 -17.45 -19.95 0.51
C GLY A 231 -16.15 -20.23 -0.25
N THR A 232 -15.94 -21.50 -0.58
CA THR A 232 -14.71 -21.97 -1.24
C THR A 232 -14.62 -21.52 -2.70
N PRO A 233 -13.42 -21.20 -3.22
CA PRO A 233 -13.22 -20.80 -4.61
C PRO A 233 -13.87 -21.76 -5.63
N SER A 234 -14.76 -21.22 -6.44
CA SER A 234 -15.52 -21.95 -7.46
C SER A 234 -16.05 -20.95 -8.49
N LYS A 235 -16.56 -21.44 -9.63
CA LYS A 235 -17.17 -20.56 -10.65
C LYS A 235 -18.31 -19.71 -10.07
N ALA A 236 -19.15 -20.28 -9.20
CA ALA A 236 -20.24 -19.55 -8.55
C ALA A 236 -19.70 -18.49 -7.58
N THR A 237 -18.69 -18.84 -6.79
CA THR A 237 -18.04 -17.92 -5.85
C THR A 237 -17.33 -16.77 -6.55
N TYR A 238 -16.71 -17.00 -7.72
CA TYR A 238 -16.09 -15.92 -8.49
C TYR A 238 -17.11 -14.88 -8.97
N ILE A 239 -18.31 -15.32 -9.36
CA ILE A 239 -19.39 -14.41 -9.76
C ILE A 239 -19.85 -13.57 -8.56
N GLN A 240 -20.02 -14.20 -7.39
CA GLN A 240 -20.38 -13.49 -6.17
C GLN A 240 -19.28 -12.53 -5.71
N PHE A 241 -18.02 -12.94 -5.81
CA PHE A 241 -16.87 -12.10 -5.51
C PHE A 241 -16.86 -10.85 -6.38
N PHE A 242 -17.03 -11.00 -7.70
CA PHE A 242 -17.10 -9.85 -8.61
C PHE A 242 -18.29 -8.92 -8.29
N LYS A 243 -19.45 -9.49 -7.96
CA LYS A 243 -20.63 -8.73 -7.53
C LYS A 243 -20.32 -7.91 -6.27
N GLU A 244 -19.75 -8.52 -5.24
CA GLU A 244 -19.46 -7.83 -3.97
C GLU A 244 -18.37 -6.76 -4.14
N VAL A 245 -17.33 -7.00 -4.94
CA VAL A 245 -16.33 -5.98 -5.29
C VAL A 245 -16.99 -4.77 -5.97
N SER A 246 -17.94 -5.02 -6.86
CA SER A 246 -18.71 -3.96 -7.55
C SER A 246 -19.57 -3.17 -6.57
N GLU A 247 -20.25 -3.84 -5.64
CA GLU A 247 -21.10 -3.22 -4.61
C GLU A 247 -20.27 -2.38 -3.63
N ARG A 248 -19.13 -2.90 -3.15
CA ARG A 248 -18.19 -2.15 -2.28
C ARG A 248 -17.60 -0.94 -2.99
N THR A 249 -17.29 -1.06 -4.27
CA THR A 249 -16.81 0.07 -5.08
C THR A 249 -17.90 1.13 -5.21
N LEU A 250 -19.14 0.74 -5.50
CA LEU A 250 -20.28 1.65 -5.56
C LEU A 250 -20.46 2.40 -4.23
N GLU A 251 -20.44 1.68 -3.10
CA GLU A 251 -20.55 2.29 -1.76
C GLU A 251 -19.44 3.31 -1.50
N MET A 252 -18.18 2.97 -1.80
CA MET A 252 -17.04 3.88 -1.71
C MET A 252 -17.27 5.17 -2.53
N ILE A 253 -17.73 5.06 -3.78
CA ILE A 253 -18.02 6.21 -4.63
C ILE A 253 -19.18 7.05 -4.09
N ILE A 254 -20.24 6.42 -3.58
CA ILE A 254 -21.36 7.13 -2.93
C ILE A 254 -20.83 7.95 -1.74
N HIS A 255 -19.96 7.37 -0.92
CA HIS A 255 -19.33 8.09 0.18
C HIS A 255 -18.50 9.27 -0.30
N TRP A 256 -17.75 9.14 -1.40
CA TRP A 256 -17.00 10.26 -1.97
C TRP A 256 -17.92 11.39 -2.40
N GLN A 257 -19.01 11.09 -3.12
CA GLN A 257 -20.00 12.10 -3.52
C GLN A 257 -20.65 12.77 -2.30
N ARG A 258 -20.99 11.99 -1.27
CA ARG A 258 -21.60 12.48 -0.03
C ARG A 258 -20.75 13.52 0.69
N VAL A 259 -19.42 13.36 0.68
CA VAL A 259 -18.49 14.28 1.35
C VAL A 259 -17.83 15.29 0.41
N GLY A 260 -18.23 15.34 -0.87
CA GLY A 260 -17.63 16.23 -1.87
C GLY A 260 -16.18 15.90 -2.22
N PHE A 261 -15.73 14.66 -2.01
CA PHE A 261 -14.34 14.28 -2.23
C PHE A 261 -14.04 13.99 -3.70
N VAL A 262 -13.00 14.65 -4.24
CA VAL A 262 -12.48 14.40 -5.59
C VAL A 262 -11.12 13.72 -5.51
N HIS A 263 -11.07 12.43 -5.82
CA HIS A 263 -9.84 11.64 -5.78
C HIS A 263 -8.76 12.09 -6.80
N GLY A 264 -9.19 12.52 -7.99
CA GLY A 264 -8.34 13.04 -9.06
C GLY A 264 -7.60 11.99 -9.92
N VAL A 265 -7.43 10.74 -9.46
CA VAL A 265 -6.67 9.70 -10.19
C VAL A 265 -7.28 8.31 -10.00
N MET A 266 -8.47 8.10 -10.57
CA MET A 266 -9.19 6.81 -10.52
C MET A 266 -8.69 5.79 -11.56
N ASN A 267 -7.37 5.64 -11.64
CA ASN A 267 -6.76 4.59 -12.44
C ASN A 267 -7.05 3.22 -11.81
N THR A 268 -7.02 2.14 -12.58
CA THR A 268 -7.36 0.80 -12.04
C THR A 268 -6.32 0.30 -11.03
N ASP A 269 -5.09 0.82 -11.06
CA ASP A 269 -4.07 0.64 -10.03
C ASP A 269 -4.29 1.49 -8.77
N ASN A 270 -5.34 2.31 -8.69
CA ASN A 270 -5.77 3.02 -7.47
C ASN A 270 -7.15 2.58 -6.99
N MET A 271 -7.70 1.50 -7.54
CA MET A 271 -8.97 0.94 -7.10
C MET A 271 -8.72 -0.27 -6.21
N SER A 272 -9.02 -0.14 -4.92
CA SER A 272 -8.90 -1.23 -3.95
C SER A 272 -9.90 -2.34 -4.24
N ILE A 273 -9.48 -3.60 -4.12
CA ILE A 273 -10.39 -4.74 -4.24
C ILE A 273 -11.42 -4.79 -3.09
N LEU A 274 -11.11 -4.15 -1.96
CA LEU A 274 -11.97 -4.13 -0.77
C LEU A 274 -12.91 -2.91 -0.73
N GLY A 275 -12.88 -2.04 -1.75
CA GLY A 275 -13.65 -0.78 -1.75
C GLY A 275 -13.11 0.26 -0.79
N LEU A 276 -11.79 0.28 -0.55
CA LEU A 276 -11.13 1.30 0.27
C LEU A 276 -10.61 2.45 -0.60
N THR A 277 -10.80 3.69 -0.12
CA THR A 277 -10.07 4.86 -0.62
C THR A 277 -8.58 4.67 -0.38
N ILE A 278 -7.75 4.83 -1.42
CA ILE A 278 -6.32 4.53 -1.39
C ILE A 278 -5.56 5.48 -2.32
N ASP A 279 -4.29 5.78 -2.01
CA ASP A 279 -3.41 6.62 -2.83
C ASP A 279 -3.88 8.07 -3.02
N TYR A 280 -3.87 8.78 -1.90
CA TYR A 280 -4.09 10.21 -1.73
C TYR A 280 -3.05 11.07 -2.47
N GLY A 281 -3.24 11.24 -3.79
CA GLY A 281 -2.38 11.99 -4.70
C GLY A 281 -2.85 13.45 -4.90
N PRO A 282 -3.10 13.93 -6.13
CA PRO A 282 -3.63 15.27 -6.41
C PRO A 282 -5.16 15.31 -6.21
N MET A 283 -5.60 15.31 -4.97
CA MET A 283 -7.02 15.49 -4.63
C MET A 283 -7.34 16.96 -4.45
N VAL A 284 -8.58 17.33 -4.78
CA VAL A 284 -9.17 18.65 -4.54
C VAL A 284 -10.35 18.45 -3.58
N GLY A 285 -10.48 19.34 -2.59
CA GLY A 285 -11.61 19.41 -1.67
C GLY A 285 -12.53 20.57 -2.02
#